data_AF-A0A182NLK8-F1
#
_entry.id   AF-A0A182NLK8-F1
#
_cell.length_a   1.000
_cell.length_b   1.000
_cell.length_c   1.000
_cell.angle_alpha   90.00
_cell.angle_beta   90.00
_cell.angle_gamma   90.00
#
_symmetry.space_group_name_H-M   'P 1'
#
loop_
_entity.id
_entity.type
_entity.pdbx_description
1 polymer ?
#
loop_
_entity_poly.entity_id
_entity_poly.type
_entity_poly.pdbx_seq_one_letter_code
_entity_poly.pdbx_strand_id
1 'polypeptide(L)'
;HINHIRTIAGIDHVGLGAGYDGINFTPHDLEDVSSYPRLFAELLGDGWTVDELEKLAGRNLLRVFEEVEKVRENQRLSGVRPYEDIPPALRPDEHANCSTNS
;
A
#
# COMPACT_ATOMS: atom_id res chain seq x y z
N HIS A 1 4.12 -15.83 -2.80
CA HIS A 1 3.75 -14.46 -3.24
C HIS A 1 4.94 -13.52 -3.22
N ILE A 2 5.54 -13.23 -2.06
CA ILE A 2 6.65 -12.28 -1.92
C ILE A 2 7.83 -12.63 -2.85
N ASN A 3 8.30 -13.89 -2.84
CA ASN A 3 9.37 -14.36 -3.73
C ASN A 3 9.05 -14.15 -5.22
N HIS A 4 7.82 -14.43 -5.63
CA HIS A 4 7.42 -14.25 -7.03
C HIS A 4 7.45 -12.77 -7.45
N ILE A 5 6.91 -11.87 -6.60
CA ILE A 5 6.93 -10.43 -6.86
C ILE A 5 8.38 -9.92 -6.90
N ARG A 6 9.24 -10.35 -5.96
CA ARG A 6 10.67 -10.03 -5.98
C ARG A 6 11.32 -10.46 -7.30
N THR A 7 11.01 -11.65 -7.82
CA THR A 7 11.58 -12.13 -9.09
C THR A 7 11.12 -11.33 -10.29
N ILE A 8 9.85 -10.92 -10.35
CA ILE A 8 9.28 -10.25 -11.52
C ILE A 8 9.50 -8.73 -11.49
N ALA A 9 9.20 -8.09 -10.35
CA ALA A 9 9.27 -6.64 -10.20
C ALA A 9 10.62 -6.16 -9.64
N GLY A 10 11.42 -7.05 -9.05
CA GLY A 10 12.67 -6.71 -8.38
C GLY A 10 12.47 -6.36 -6.90
N ILE A 11 13.55 -6.46 -6.13
CA ILE A 11 13.52 -6.27 -4.67
C ILE A 11 13.08 -4.88 -4.24
N ASP A 12 13.29 -3.87 -5.06
CA ASP A 12 12.91 -2.50 -4.75
C ASP A 12 11.38 -2.26 -4.86
N HIS A 13 10.60 -3.22 -5.37
CA HIS A 13 9.18 -3.02 -5.69
C HIS A 13 8.24 -3.95 -4.93
N VAL A 14 8.69 -4.51 -3.80
CA VAL A 14 7.89 -5.40 -2.93
C VAL A 14 7.72 -4.78 -1.53
N GLY A 15 6.56 -5.01 -0.92
CA GLY A 15 6.22 -4.55 0.43
C GLY A 15 5.22 -5.48 1.11
N LEU A 16 4.87 -5.17 2.36
CA LEU A 16 3.90 -5.91 3.15
C LEU A 16 2.63 -5.07 3.37
N GLY A 17 1.48 -5.72 3.20
CA GLY A 17 0.16 -5.14 3.46
C GLY A 17 -0.81 -6.25 3.85
N ALA A 18 -0.78 -6.67 5.12
CA ALA A 18 -1.42 -7.91 5.56
C ALA A 18 -2.95 -7.86 5.62
N GLY A 19 -3.56 -6.66 5.72
CA GLY A 19 -5.01 -6.53 5.80
C GLY A 19 -5.64 -7.15 7.05
N TYR A 20 -4.87 -7.27 8.15
CA TYR A 20 -5.37 -7.68 9.46
C TYR A 20 -6.61 -6.87 9.86
N ASP A 21 -7.51 -7.49 10.62
CA ASP A 21 -8.82 -6.95 11.04
C ASP A 21 -9.82 -6.65 9.90
N GLY A 22 -9.41 -6.83 8.63
CA GLY A 22 -10.27 -6.67 7.45
C GLY A 22 -10.68 -7.98 6.77
N ILE A 23 -10.22 -9.14 7.27
CA ILE A 23 -10.42 -10.46 6.67
C ILE A 23 -10.88 -11.49 7.71
N ASN A 24 -11.62 -12.51 7.25
CA ASN A 24 -12.16 -13.56 8.12
C ASN A 24 -11.14 -14.64 8.49
N PHE A 25 -10.09 -14.82 7.67
CA PHE A 25 -9.12 -15.90 7.85
C PHE A 25 -7.71 -15.40 7.51
N THR A 26 -6.75 -15.76 8.34
CA THR A 26 -5.33 -15.49 8.16
C THR A 26 -4.59 -16.80 7.86
N PRO A 27 -3.42 -16.75 7.19
CA PRO A 27 -2.57 -17.91 7.04
C PRO A 27 -2.12 -18.45 8.41
N HIS A 28 -1.92 -19.75 8.50
CA HIS A 28 -1.32 -20.38 9.67
C HIS A 28 0.06 -19.77 9.99
N ASP A 29 0.37 -19.60 11.28
CA ASP A 29 1.56 -18.92 11.80
C ASP A 29 1.67 -17.42 11.49
N LEU A 30 0.61 -16.82 10.92
CA LEU A 30 0.46 -15.39 10.66
C LEU A 30 -0.89 -14.90 11.17
N GLU A 31 -1.30 -15.35 12.36
CA GLU A 31 -2.63 -15.13 12.92
C GLU A 31 -2.93 -13.64 13.15
N ASP A 32 -1.91 -12.87 13.55
CA ASP A 32 -2.04 -11.47 13.91
C ASP A 32 -0.77 -10.65 13.63
N VAL A 33 -0.83 -9.35 13.94
CA VAL A 33 0.28 -8.39 13.75
C VAL A 33 1.54 -8.73 14.56
N SER A 34 1.46 -9.55 15.60
CA SER A 34 2.64 -9.98 16.36
C SER A 34 3.47 -11.04 15.62
N SER A 35 2.93 -11.59 14.52
CA SER A 35 3.52 -12.72 13.78
C SER A 35 4.56 -12.30 12.73
N TYR A 36 4.71 -11.00 12.44
CA TYR A 36 5.69 -10.51 11.46
C TYR A 36 7.13 -11.02 11.70
N PRO A 37 7.68 -11.05 12.93
CA PRO A 37 9.04 -11.56 13.16
C PRO A 37 9.25 -12.98 12.64
N ARG A 38 8.22 -13.83 12.68
CA ARG A 38 8.29 -15.19 12.13
C ARG A 38 8.40 -15.17 10.61
N LEU A 39 7.59 -14.36 9.93
CA LEU A 39 7.70 -14.18 8.48
C LEU A 39 9.13 -13.75 8.07
N PHE A 40 9.71 -12.80 8.79
CA PHE A 40 11.08 -12.34 8.52
C PHE A 40 12.12 -13.44 8.78
N ALA A 41 11.95 -14.25 9.83
CA ALA A 41 12.83 -15.37 10.11
C ALA A 41 12.80 -16.44 8.99
N GLU A 42 11.60 -16.78 8.50
CA GLU A 42 11.44 -17.73 7.39
C GLU A 42 12.10 -17.20 6.10
N LEU A 43 11.89 -15.93 5.76
CA LEU A 43 12.51 -15.32 4.57
C LEU A 43 14.05 -15.26 4.69
N LEU A 44 14.57 -15.00 5.88
CA LEU A 44 16.01 -15.04 6.14
C LEU A 44 16.58 -16.46 5.92
N GLY A 45 15.85 -17.49 6.35
CA GLY A 45 16.20 -18.90 6.08
C GLY A 45 16.13 -19.28 4.60
N ASP A 46 15.25 -18.63 3.83
CA ASP A 46 15.06 -18.81 2.38
C ASP A 46 16.03 -17.97 1.52
N GLY A 47 17.09 -17.41 2.13
CA GLY A 47 18.18 -16.73 1.42
C GLY A 47 17.95 -15.25 1.14
N TRP A 48 16.99 -14.60 1.81
CA TRP A 48 16.92 -13.14 1.81
C TRP A 48 18.03 -12.55 2.66
N THR A 49 18.63 -11.45 2.19
CA THR A 49 19.62 -10.72 3.01
C THR A 49 18.92 -9.72 3.94
N VAL A 50 19.61 -9.28 5.00
CA VAL A 50 19.09 -8.28 5.95
C VAL A 50 18.67 -7.00 5.21
N ASP A 51 19.49 -6.50 4.30
CA ASP A 51 19.20 -5.30 3.50
C ASP A 51 17.92 -5.45 2.66
N GLU A 52 17.68 -6.64 2.11
CA GLU A 52 16.46 -6.94 1.35
C GLU A 52 15.22 -7.02 2.25
N LEU A 53 15.38 -7.54 3.47
CA LEU A 53 14.31 -7.56 4.46
C LEU A 53 13.99 -6.16 4.99
N GLU A 54 14.97 -5.28 5.17
CA GLU A 54 14.73 -3.86 5.51
C GLU A 54 13.94 -3.14 4.41
N LYS A 55 14.27 -3.45 3.14
CA LYS A 55 13.51 -2.97 1.98
C LYS A 55 12.06 -3.42 2.02
N LEU A 56 11.83 -4.71 2.23
CA LEU A 56 10.50 -5.31 2.35
C LEU A 56 9.71 -4.74 3.54
N ALA A 57 10.38 -4.54 4.69
CA ALA A 57 9.77 -4.08 5.93
C ALA A 57 9.27 -2.63 5.84
N GLY A 58 9.95 -1.78 5.07
CA GLY A 58 9.51 -0.40 4.93
C GLY A 58 10.37 0.52 4.08
N ARG A 59 11.65 0.23 3.82
CA ARG A 59 12.48 1.18 3.04
C ARG A 59 11.96 1.38 1.62
N ASN A 60 11.34 0.36 1.01
CA ASN A 60 10.68 0.51 -0.29
C ASN A 60 9.49 1.47 -0.22
N LEU A 61 8.67 1.36 0.83
CA LEU A 61 7.54 2.27 1.05
C LEU A 61 8.03 3.70 1.27
N LEU A 62 9.02 3.90 2.14
CA LEU A 62 9.58 5.22 2.44
C LEU A 62 10.14 5.88 1.18
N ARG A 63 10.90 5.15 0.37
CA ARG A 63 11.42 5.66 -0.91
C ARG A 63 10.28 6.16 -1.82
N VAL A 64 9.21 5.38 -1.98
CA VAL A 64 8.07 5.78 -2.81
C VAL A 64 7.36 6.99 -2.23
N PHE A 65 7.18 7.02 -0.91
CA PHE A 65 6.51 8.13 -0.22
C PHE A 65 7.29 9.44 -0.35
N GLU A 66 8.62 9.40 -0.23
CA GLU A 66 9.50 10.55 -0.48
C GLU A 66 9.38 11.07 -1.93
N GLU A 67 9.29 10.18 -2.93
CA GLU A 67 9.07 10.59 -4.33
C GLU A 67 7.69 11.24 -4.53
N VAL A 68 6.65 10.74 -3.86
CA VAL A 68 5.32 11.36 -3.87
C VAL A 68 5.36 12.77 -3.28
N GLU A 69 6.08 12.97 -2.17
CA GLU A 69 6.27 14.30 -1.57
C GLU A 69 6.99 15.27 -2.52
N LYS A 70 8.00 14.79 -3.26
CA LYS A 70 8.70 15.59 -4.29
C LYS A 70 7.74 15.99 -5.42
N VAL A 71 6.90 15.07 -5.90
CA VAL A 71 5.90 15.37 -6.93
C VAL A 71 4.92 16.43 -6.45
N ARG A 72 4.41 16.31 -5.22
CA ARG A 72 3.56 17.32 -4.59
C ARG A 72 4.23 18.69 -4.58
N GLU A 73 5.50 18.75 -4.16
CA GLU A 73 6.24 20.01 -4.10
C GLU A 73 6.47 20.63 -5.49
N ASN A 74 6.81 19.80 -6.48
CA ASN A 74 6.94 20.24 -7.86
C ASN A 74 5.63 20.81 -8.43
N GLN A 75 4.49 20.18 -8.14
CA GLN A 75 3.17 20.69 -8.54
C GLN A 75 2.85 22.03 -7.88
N ARG A 76 3.19 22.17 -6.59
CA ARG A 76 3.03 23.43 -5.83
C ARG A 76 3.87 24.55 -6.43
N LEU A 77 5.15 24.30 -6.71
CA LEU A 77 6.07 25.28 -7.31
C LEU A 77 5.67 25.65 -8.75
N SER A 78 5.08 24.70 -9.48
CA SER A 78 4.58 24.92 -10.85
C SER A 78 3.22 25.63 -10.90
N GLY A 79 2.61 25.94 -9.75
CA GLY A 79 1.33 26.64 -9.68
C GLY A 79 0.13 25.79 -10.14
N VAL A 80 0.22 24.47 -10.07
CA VAL A 80 -0.91 23.57 -10.34
C VAL A 80 -2.02 23.87 -9.34
N ARG A 81 -3.21 24.22 -9.83
CA ARG A 81 -4.37 24.49 -8.97
C ARG A 81 -4.95 23.17 -8.46
N PRO A 82 -5.58 23.15 -7.27
CA PRO A 82 -6.35 22.01 -6.83
C PRO A 82 -7.34 21.56 -7.91
N TYR A 83 -7.43 20.26 -8.12
CA TYR A 83 -8.40 19.69 -9.03
C TYR A 83 -9.79 19.78 -8.41
N GLU A 84 -10.72 20.43 -9.11
CA GLU A 84 -12.12 20.55 -8.73
C GLU A 84 -12.97 19.91 -9.83
N ASP A 85 -13.81 18.94 -9.44
CA ASP A 85 -14.80 18.33 -10.31
C ASP A 85 -16.07 18.06 -9.50
N ILE A 86 -17.23 18.21 -10.15
CA ILE A 86 -18.53 17.87 -9.56
C ILE A 86 -18.91 16.52 -10.18
N PRO A 87 -18.91 15.43 -9.40
CA PRO A 87 -19.35 14.14 -9.90
C PRO A 87 -20.75 14.27 -10.51
N PRO A 88 -21.02 13.61 -11.65
CA PRO A 88 -22.35 13.67 -12.26
C PRO A 88 -23.40 13.24 -11.24
N ALA A 89 -24.55 13.91 -11.25
CA ALA A 89 -25.66 13.55 -10.39
C ALA A 89 -25.96 12.05 -10.54
N LEU A 90 -25.98 11.33 -9.41
CA LEU A 90 -26.37 9.92 -9.38
C LEU A 90 -27.70 9.77 -10.10
N ARG A 91 -27.82 8.72 -10.91
CA ARG A 91 -29.01 8.52 -11.72
C ARG A 91 -30.23 8.34 -10.79
N PRO A 92 -31.43 8.80 -11.18
CA PRO A 92 -32.62 8.76 -10.34
C PRO A 92 -33.02 7.37 -9.81
N ASP A 93 -32.50 6.29 -10.40
CA ASP A 93 -32.70 4.89 -10.00
C ASP A 93 -31.79 4.42 -8.85
N GLU A 94 -30.72 5.16 -8.53
CA GLU A 94 -29.92 4.95 -7.32
C GLU A 94 -30.51 5.77 -6.17
N HIS A 95 -31.53 5.22 -5.52
CA HIS A 95 -32.13 5.80 -4.31
C HIS A 95 -31.13 5.86 -3.14
N ALA A 96 -30.35 6.93 -3.06
CA ALA A 96 -29.82 7.44 -1.80
C ALA A 96 -30.61 8.70 -1.44
N ASN A 97 -31.65 8.56 -0.61
CA ASN A 97 -32.39 9.71 -0.05
C ASN A 97 -31.55 10.52 0.97
N CYS A 98 -30.27 10.17 1.13
CA CYS A 98 -29.31 10.78 2.04
C CYS A 98 -28.55 11.96 1.39
N SER A 99 -29.13 12.63 0.40
CA SER A 99 -28.58 13.84 -0.19
C SER A 99 -29.65 14.94 -0.23
N THR A 100 -29.26 16.15 0.17
CA THR A 100 -30.11 17.34 0.06
C THR A 100 -29.63 18.14 -1.16
N ASN A 101 -30.18 17.86 -2.34
CA ASN A 101 -30.05 18.78 -3.46
C ASN A 101 -31.01 19.95 -3.22
N SER A 102 -30.48 21.10 -2.81
CA SER A 102 -31.12 22.41 -2.98
C SER A 102 -30.51 23.11 -4.17
#